data_AF-A0A5B8CWA9-F1
#
_entry.id   AF-A0A5B8CWA9-F1
#
_cell.length_a   1.000
_cell.length_b   1.000
_cell.length_c   1.000
_cell.angle_alpha   90.00
_cell.angle_beta   90.00
_cell.angle_gamma   90.00
#
_symmetry.space_group_name_H-M   'P 1'
#
loop_
_entity.id
_entity.type
_entity.pdbx_description
1 polymer ?
#
loop_
_entity_poly.entity_id
_entity_poly.type
_entity_poly.pdbx_seq_one_letter_code
_entity_poly.pdbx_strand_id
1 'polypeptide(L)'
;MTIKDIWILSKTAFTAWNDDEAQSMGAALAYYTMFSIAPLLLIVISIAGMIFGQEAARGEIYGQLTNLVGEQGAVVVQSLLESTRQPTEGIAATVIGVVLLLVGATTVFGELQSALDRVWRVPAQVNRGIVNLIRVRILSFGLILGIGFLLMVSLLFSAGLSGMNKWWSPMFTKWLVIADIVNFAFGFLLATGMFAMIYKIMPRVNIRWSEVWIGSAITAALFTIGKWVIGIYIGRSAFASGYGPAGSLLALLIWTYYSAQIFLMGAEFTWAYSHIYGARKGQHTPPELAHALSKSGALMLADKRRF
;
A
#
# COMPACT_ATOMS: atom_id res chain seq x y z
N MET A 1 1.71 -19.30 -16.61
CA MET A 1 2.55 -18.27 -17.26
C MET A 1 3.95 -18.81 -17.37
N THR A 2 4.60 -18.67 -18.51
CA THR A 2 6.01 -19.05 -18.68
C THR A 2 6.93 -17.95 -18.14
N ILE A 3 8.20 -18.26 -17.85
CA ILE A 3 9.20 -17.26 -17.41
C ILE A 3 9.32 -16.12 -18.42
N LYS A 4 9.20 -16.43 -19.71
CA LYS A 4 9.20 -15.42 -20.79
C LYS A 4 8.01 -14.46 -20.68
N ASP A 5 6.83 -14.96 -20.30
CA ASP A 5 5.64 -14.13 -20.13
C ASP A 5 5.79 -13.15 -18.95
N ILE A 6 6.37 -13.61 -17.84
CA ILE A 6 6.66 -12.77 -16.66
C ILE A 6 7.67 -11.69 -17.04
N TRP A 7 8.74 -12.05 -17.75
CA TRP A 7 9.75 -11.09 -18.21
C TRP A 7 9.16 -10.00 -19.10
N ILE A 8 8.30 -10.37 -20.06
CA ILE A 8 7.62 -9.42 -20.94
C ILE A 8 6.71 -8.49 -20.13
N LEU A 9 5.94 -9.02 -19.18
CA LEU A 9 5.07 -8.21 -18.33
C LEU A 9 5.87 -7.23 -17.47
N SER A 10 6.92 -7.69 -16.82
CA SER A 10 7.77 -6.83 -15.99
C SER A 10 8.42 -5.72 -16.80
N LYS A 11 8.92 -6.02 -18.01
CA LYS A 11 9.51 -5.01 -18.89
C LYS A 11 8.47 -4.00 -19.39
N THR A 12 7.28 -4.48 -19.71
CA THR A 12 6.15 -3.63 -20.13
C THR A 12 5.71 -2.71 -18.99
N ALA A 13 5.52 -3.26 -17.79
CA ALA A 13 5.15 -2.52 -16.59
C ALA A 13 6.20 -1.48 -16.20
N PHE A 14 7.49 -1.82 -16.29
CA PHE A 14 8.58 -0.88 -16.00
C PHE A 14 8.64 0.28 -17.00
N THR A 15 8.41 -0.01 -18.28
CA THR A 15 8.38 1.04 -19.32
C THR A 15 7.19 1.98 -19.07
N ALA A 16 6.01 1.42 -18.82
CA ALA A 16 4.81 2.18 -18.51
C ALA A 16 4.97 3.02 -17.23
N TRP A 17 5.55 2.46 -16.17
CA TRP A 17 5.86 3.15 -14.93
C TRP A 17 6.78 4.37 -15.15
N ASN A 18 7.74 4.27 -16.07
CA ASN A 18 8.61 5.39 -16.42
C ASN A 18 7.89 6.44 -17.25
N ASP A 19 7.11 6.01 -18.25
CA ASP A 19 6.36 6.90 -19.15
C ASP A 19 5.25 7.67 -18.39
N ASP A 20 4.64 7.06 -17.37
CA ASP A 20 3.66 7.68 -16.48
C ASP A 20 4.29 8.55 -15.38
N GLU A 21 5.62 8.70 -15.34
CA GLU A 21 6.35 9.46 -14.30
C GLU A 21 6.01 8.97 -12.89
N ALA A 22 5.88 7.66 -12.70
CA ALA A 22 5.45 7.08 -11.43
C ALA A 22 6.40 7.36 -10.25
N GLN A 23 7.65 7.71 -10.52
CA GLN A 23 8.57 8.28 -9.53
C GLN A 23 7.99 9.55 -8.89
N SER A 24 7.55 10.51 -9.72
CA SER A 24 6.95 11.76 -9.28
C SER A 24 5.62 11.53 -8.57
N MET A 25 4.78 10.62 -9.09
CA MET A 25 3.51 10.25 -8.44
C MET A 25 3.76 9.66 -7.04
N GLY A 26 4.73 8.75 -6.90
CA GLY A 26 5.06 8.17 -5.61
C GLY A 26 5.71 9.18 -4.64
N ALA A 27 6.44 10.17 -5.16
CA ALA A 27 6.94 11.28 -4.34
C ALA A 27 5.80 12.15 -3.80
N ALA A 28 4.79 12.47 -4.63
CA ALA A 28 3.60 13.19 -4.20
C ALA A 28 2.81 12.39 -3.15
N LEU A 29 2.61 11.08 -3.38
CA LEU A 29 1.97 10.19 -2.41
C LEU A 29 2.69 10.16 -1.07
N ALA A 30 4.02 10.04 -1.08
CA ALA A 30 4.82 10.06 0.13
C ALA A 30 4.70 11.40 0.86
N TYR A 31 4.83 12.51 0.14
CA TYR A 31 4.68 13.85 0.69
C TYR A 31 3.33 14.01 1.39
N TYR A 32 2.21 13.79 0.69
CA TYR A 32 0.89 13.96 1.31
C TYR A 32 0.64 12.98 2.46
N THR A 33 1.17 11.76 2.39
CA THR A 33 1.04 10.77 3.46
C THR A 33 1.77 11.21 4.72
N MET A 34 2.99 11.75 4.59
CA MET A 34 3.77 12.26 5.72
C MET A 34 3.06 13.38 6.49
N PHE A 35 2.38 14.29 5.78
CA PHE A 35 1.61 15.35 6.43
C PHE A 35 0.30 14.85 7.06
N SER A 36 -0.20 13.68 6.63
CA SER A 36 -1.48 13.12 7.10
C SER A 36 -1.32 12.13 8.24
N ILE A 37 -0.19 11.44 8.33
CA ILE A 37 -0.01 10.29 9.24
C ILE A 37 -0.09 10.70 10.71
N ALA A 38 0.57 11.80 11.11
CA ALA A 38 0.59 12.23 12.51
C ALA A 38 -0.80 12.70 12.99
N PRO A 39 -1.50 13.61 12.28
CA PRO A 39 -2.88 13.96 12.63
C PRO A 39 -3.82 12.75 12.67
N LEU A 40 -3.65 11.80 11.73
CA LEU A 40 -4.49 10.60 11.66
C LEU A 40 -4.31 9.70 12.86
N LEU A 41 -3.06 9.39 13.20
CA LEU A 41 -2.78 8.52 14.33
C LEU A 41 -3.19 9.16 15.65
N LEU A 42 -3.04 10.48 15.81
CA LEU A 42 -3.54 11.19 16.99
C LEU A 42 -5.05 11.01 17.17
N ILE A 43 -5.84 11.16 16.10
CA ILE A 43 -7.29 10.96 16.18
C ILE A 43 -7.61 9.49 16.48
N VAL A 44 -6.98 8.55 15.78
CA VAL A 44 -7.22 7.11 15.99
C VAL A 44 -6.88 6.70 17.43
N ILE A 45 -5.73 7.15 17.97
CA ILE A 45 -5.32 6.90 19.36
C ILE A 45 -6.26 7.58 20.34
N SER A 46 -6.73 8.79 20.06
CA SER A 46 -7.66 9.50 20.94
C SER A 46 -9.01 8.77 21.02
N ILE A 47 -9.56 8.35 19.88
CA ILE A 47 -10.81 7.60 19.81
C ILE A 47 -10.68 6.23 20.49
N ALA A 48 -9.64 5.46 20.14
CA ALA A 48 -9.40 4.16 20.76
C ALA A 48 -9.06 4.29 22.25
N GLY A 49 -8.32 5.33 22.64
CA GLY A 49 -7.93 5.61 24.02
C GLY A 49 -9.09 5.98 24.93
N MET A 50 -10.17 6.58 24.40
CA MET A 50 -11.41 6.81 25.15
C MET A 50 -12.11 5.50 25.57
N ILE A 51 -11.91 4.41 24.81
CA ILE A 51 -12.59 3.13 25.05
C ILE A 51 -11.67 2.15 25.79
N PHE A 52 -10.41 2.04 25.36
CA PHE A 52 -9.46 1.02 25.79
C PHE A 52 -8.30 1.55 26.64
N GLY A 53 -8.16 2.87 26.78
CA GLY A 53 -7.00 3.52 27.37
C GLY A 53 -5.91 3.86 26.35
N GLN A 54 -5.24 5.01 26.51
CA GLN A 54 -4.28 5.51 25.52
C GLN A 54 -3.06 4.59 25.32
N GLU A 55 -2.56 3.97 26.39
CA GLU A 55 -1.41 3.06 26.30
C GLU A 55 -1.74 1.78 25.54
N ALA A 56 -2.91 1.18 25.83
CA ALA A 56 -3.38 0.00 25.12
C ALA A 56 -3.61 0.29 23.63
N ALA A 57 -4.25 1.43 23.31
CA ALA A 57 -4.44 1.86 21.94
C ALA A 57 -3.12 2.05 21.18
N ARG A 58 -2.12 2.68 21.80
CA ARG A 58 -0.79 2.86 21.20
C ARG A 58 -0.05 1.55 20.98
N GLY A 59 -0.05 0.67 21.99
CA GLY A 59 0.59 -0.64 21.90
C GLY A 59 0.00 -1.49 20.78
N GLU A 60 -1.33 -1.50 20.65
CA GLU A 60 -2.01 -2.25 19.60
C GLU A 60 -1.69 -1.67 18.20
N ILE A 61 -1.75 -0.34 18.04
CA ILE A 61 -1.40 0.31 16.77
C ILE A 61 0.06 0.00 16.39
N TYR A 62 0.98 0.04 17.34
CA TYR A 62 2.39 -0.32 17.10
C TYR A 62 2.54 -1.78 16.66
N GLY A 63 1.84 -2.72 17.29
CA GLY A 63 1.83 -4.12 16.90
C GLY A 63 1.29 -4.33 15.48
N GLN A 64 0.18 -3.67 15.13
CA GLN A 64 -0.39 -3.71 13.78
C GLN A 64 0.54 -3.10 12.74
N LEU A 65 1.16 -1.95 13.04
CA LEU A 65 2.15 -1.33 12.16
C LEU A 65 3.37 -2.22 11.98
N THR A 66 3.82 -2.93 13.02
CA THR A 66 4.93 -3.88 12.91
C THR A 66 4.60 -5.02 11.95
N ASN A 67 3.38 -5.54 11.99
CA ASN A 67 2.95 -6.60 11.07
C ASN A 67 2.80 -6.10 9.62
N LEU A 68 2.20 -4.93 9.44
CA LEU A 68 1.95 -4.35 8.12
C LEU A 68 3.22 -3.78 7.49
N VAL A 69 3.93 -2.94 8.22
CA VAL A 69 5.01 -2.04 7.80
C VAL A 69 6.38 -2.55 8.28
N GLY A 70 6.46 -3.61 9.08
CA GLY A 70 7.73 -4.06 9.64
C GLY A 70 8.18 -3.21 10.84
N GLU A 71 9.14 -3.75 11.59
CA GLU A 71 9.60 -3.19 12.86
C GLU A 71 10.19 -1.78 12.70
N GLN A 72 11.05 -1.56 11.71
CA GLN A 72 11.70 -0.26 11.52
C GLN A 72 10.69 0.84 11.16
N GLY A 73 9.69 0.52 10.33
CA GLY A 73 8.61 1.46 10.00
C GLY A 73 7.74 1.78 11.22
N ALA A 74 7.42 0.76 12.04
CA ALA A 74 6.64 0.93 13.25
C ALA A 74 7.36 1.80 14.31
N VAL A 75 8.66 1.59 14.52
CA VAL A 75 9.49 2.40 15.44
C VAL A 75 9.49 3.87 15.02
N VAL A 76 9.63 4.11 13.72
CA VAL A 76 9.62 5.47 13.19
C VAL A 76 8.27 6.15 13.43
N VAL A 77 7.16 5.46 13.13
CA VAL A 77 5.82 5.98 13.41
C VAL A 77 5.61 6.22 14.91
N GLN A 78 6.10 5.31 15.77
CA GLN A 78 6.07 5.49 17.21
C GLN A 78 6.83 6.74 17.64
N SER A 79 8.03 7.00 17.11
CA SER A 79 8.80 8.20 17.47
C SER A 79 8.08 9.52 17.15
N LEU A 80 7.29 9.56 16.06
CA LEU A 80 6.42 10.69 15.74
C LEU A 80 5.27 10.84 16.74
N LEU A 81 4.72 9.72 17.21
CA LEU A 81 3.69 9.70 18.25
C LEU A 81 4.22 10.15 19.62
N GLU A 82 5.47 9.83 19.92
CA GLU A 82 6.10 10.25 21.17
C GLU A 82 6.39 11.75 21.18
N SER A 83 6.76 12.30 20.02
CA SER A 83 6.98 13.73 19.84
C SER A 83 5.70 14.57 19.93
N THR A 84 4.53 13.93 19.82
CA THR A 84 3.20 14.56 19.94
C THR A 84 2.56 14.33 21.32
N ARG A 85 3.30 13.79 22.30
CA ARG A 85 2.82 13.53 23.68
C ARG A 85 2.50 14.78 24.49
N GLN A 86 2.91 15.97 24.04
CA GLN A 86 2.41 17.18 24.67
C GLN A 86 0.98 17.41 24.15
N PRO A 87 -0.07 17.21 24.97
CA PRO A 87 -1.38 17.67 24.59
C PRO A 87 -1.23 19.15 24.29
N THR A 88 -1.46 19.54 23.05
CA THR A 88 -1.56 20.94 22.74
C THR A 88 -2.86 21.38 23.41
N GLU A 89 -2.75 21.81 24.67
CA GLU A 89 -3.87 22.28 25.47
C GLU A 89 -4.48 23.47 24.74
N GLY A 90 -5.60 23.25 24.06
CA GLY A 90 -6.31 24.31 23.36
C GLY A 90 -7.19 23.81 22.21
N ILE A 91 -8.45 24.26 22.22
CA ILE A 91 -9.43 24.06 21.14
C ILE A 91 -8.82 24.44 19.78
N ALA A 92 -7.99 25.48 19.72
CA ALA A 92 -7.31 25.92 18.50
C ALA A 92 -6.42 24.84 17.87
N ALA A 93 -5.64 24.12 18.68
CA ALA A 93 -4.76 23.07 18.17
C ALA A 93 -5.53 21.84 17.71
N THR A 94 -6.62 21.47 18.41
CA THR A 94 -7.54 20.43 17.95
C THR A 94 -8.18 20.81 16.61
N VAL A 95 -8.66 22.04 16.46
CA VAL A 95 -9.24 22.53 15.21
C VAL A 95 -8.21 22.49 14.08
N ILE A 96 -6.99 22.99 14.30
CA ILE A 96 -5.91 22.95 13.30
C ILE A 96 -5.58 21.50 12.92
N GLY A 97 -5.44 20.60 13.90
CA GLY A 97 -5.16 19.19 13.66
C GLY A 97 -6.26 18.50 12.84
N VAL A 98 -7.53 18.77 13.15
CA VAL A 98 -8.68 18.25 12.38
C VAL A 98 -8.68 18.82 10.96
N VAL A 99 -8.43 20.11 10.78
CA VAL A 99 -8.35 20.72 9.43
C VAL A 99 -7.21 20.12 8.62
N LEU A 100 -6.01 20.03 9.20
CA LEU A 100 -4.85 19.41 8.55
C LEU A 100 -5.10 17.96 8.18
N LEU A 101 -5.76 17.20 9.05
CA LEU A 101 -6.17 15.83 8.76
C LEU A 101 -7.17 15.76 7.60
N LEU A 102 -8.22 16.58 7.63
CA LEU A 102 -9.24 16.55 6.59
C LEU A 102 -8.65 16.92 5.23
N VAL A 103 -7.76 17.92 5.20
CA VAL A 103 -7.03 18.31 3.98
C VAL A 103 -6.08 17.20 3.56
N GLY A 104 -5.21 16.74 4.46
CA GLY A 104 -4.20 15.72 4.18
C GLY A 104 -4.80 14.39 3.72
N ALA A 105 -5.80 13.87 4.43
CA ALA A 105 -6.48 12.65 4.01
C ALA A 105 -7.12 12.83 2.63
N THR A 106 -7.79 13.96 2.39
CA THR A 106 -8.40 14.23 1.08
C THR A 106 -7.35 14.31 -0.04
N THR A 107 -6.19 14.93 0.21
CA THR A 107 -5.12 15.02 -0.78
C THR A 107 -4.44 13.68 -1.03
N VAL A 108 -4.15 12.88 0.00
CA VAL A 108 -3.56 11.54 -0.16
C VAL A 108 -4.45 10.65 -1.03
N PHE A 109 -5.74 10.57 -0.71
CA PHE A 109 -6.66 9.73 -1.48
C PHE A 109 -6.94 10.29 -2.87
N GLY A 110 -7.00 11.61 -3.02
CA GLY A 110 -7.12 12.27 -4.32
C GLY A 110 -5.91 11.97 -5.21
N GLU A 111 -4.70 12.05 -4.66
CA GLU A 111 -3.46 11.75 -5.37
C GLU A 111 -3.36 10.28 -5.73
N LEU A 112 -3.72 9.38 -4.79
CA LEU A 112 -3.75 7.94 -5.04
C LEU A 112 -4.73 7.59 -6.17
N GLN A 113 -5.88 8.27 -6.21
CA GLN A 113 -6.85 8.05 -7.28
C GLN A 113 -6.33 8.60 -8.60
N SER A 114 -5.76 9.80 -8.59
CA SER A 114 -5.17 10.43 -9.77
C SER A 114 -4.06 9.55 -10.37
N ALA A 115 -3.18 9.01 -9.52
CA ALA A 115 -2.10 8.13 -9.94
C ALA A 115 -2.64 6.83 -10.54
N LEU A 116 -3.64 6.21 -9.92
CA LEU A 116 -4.28 5.03 -10.48
C LEU A 116 -5.06 5.33 -11.77
N ASP A 117 -5.74 6.47 -11.86
CA ASP A 117 -6.43 6.92 -13.07
C ASP A 117 -5.42 7.13 -14.22
N ARG A 118 -4.22 7.66 -13.94
CA ARG A 118 -3.10 7.77 -14.90
C ARG A 118 -2.64 6.38 -15.37
N VAL A 119 -2.34 5.47 -14.43
CA VAL A 119 -1.98 4.07 -14.73
C VAL A 119 -3.07 3.36 -15.54
N TRP A 120 -4.34 3.68 -15.32
CA TRP A 120 -5.43 3.08 -16.09
C TRP A 120 -5.81 3.85 -17.36
N ARG A 121 -5.07 4.93 -17.65
CA ARG A 121 -5.25 5.83 -18.80
C ARG A 121 -6.69 6.33 -18.90
N VAL A 122 -7.27 6.65 -17.75
CA VAL A 122 -8.60 7.24 -17.64
C VAL A 122 -8.54 8.66 -18.22
N PRO A 123 -9.43 9.04 -19.14
CA PRO A 123 -9.46 10.38 -19.71
C PRO A 123 -9.52 11.44 -18.61
N ALA A 124 -8.68 12.46 -18.71
CA ALA A 124 -8.64 13.57 -17.75
C ALA A 124 -10.04 14.17 -17.61
N GLN A 125 -10.61 14.07 -16.41
CA GLN A 125 -11.95 14.62 -16.16
C GLN A 125 -11.83 16.10 -15.81
N VAL A 126 -12.55 16.92 -16.57
CA VAL A 126 -12.67 18.38 -16.35
C VAL A 126 -13.44 18.70 -15.05
N ASN A 127 -14.27 17.76 -14.57
CA ASN A 127 -15.12 17.96 -13.39
C ASN A 127 -14.42 17.65 -12.06
N ARG A 128 -13.73 18.65 -11.50
CA ARG A 128 -13.29 18.72 -10.09
C ARG A 128 -14.42 19.13 -9.11
N GLY A 129 -15.67 18.77 -9.41
CA GLY A 129 -16.84 19.22 -8.65
C GLY A 129 -17.05 18.50 -7.32
N ILE A 130 -18.05 18.94 -6.54
CA ILE A 130 -18.44 18.38 -5.22
C ILE A 130 -18.74 16.87 -5.31
N VAL A 131 -19.34 16.40 -6.40
CA VAL A 131 -19.62 14.96 -6.63
C VAL A 131 -18.33 14.14 -6.59
N ASN A 132 -17.24 14.68 -7.12
CA ASN A 132 -15.94 14.02 -7.08
C ASN A 132 -15.42 13.90 -5.65
N LEU A 133 -15.51 14.99 -4.88
CA LEU A 133 -15.11 15.02 -3.48
C LEU A 133 -15.89 13.99 -2.65
N ILE A 134 -17.22 13.93 -2.83
CA ILE A 134 -18.09 12.97 -2.13
C ILE A 134 -17.71 11.54 -2.50
N ARG A 135 -17.50 11.25 -3.79
CA ARG A 135 -17.09 9.92 -4.25
C ARG A 135 -15.75 9.51 -3.63
N VAL A 136 -14.73 10.38 -3.69
CA VAL A 136 -13.43 10.12 -3.06
C VAL A 136 -13.62 9.79 -1.58
N ARG A 137 -14.40 10.59 -0.85
CA ARG A 137 -14.65 10.34 0.59
C ARG A 137 -15.35 9.01 0.86
N ILE A 138 -16.36 8.64 0.08
CA ILE A 138 -17.05 7.35 0.22
C ILE A 138 -16.07 6.20 -0.04
N LEU A 139 -15.25 6.30 -1.08
CA LEU A 139 -14.23 5.29 -1.39
C LEU A 139 -13.14 5.22 -0.31
N SER A 140 -12.65 6.36 0.17
CA SER A 140 -11.69 6.44 1.27
C SER A 140 -12.26 5.79 2.53
N PHE A 141 -13.50 6.11 2.90
CA PHE A 141 -14.16 5.53 4.05
C PHE A 141 -14.37 4.02 3.89
N GLY A 142 -14.83 3.58 2.71
CA GLY A 142 -14.97 2.16 2.39
C GLY A 142 -13.63 1.42 2.45
N LEU A 143 -12.54 2.04 1.98
CA LEU A 143 -11.20 1.45 2.07
C LEU A 143 -10.70 1.39 3.52
N ILE A 144 -10.90 2.45 4.31
CA ILE A 144 -10.54 2.47 5.73
C ILE A 144 -11.30 1.38 6.49
N LEU A 145 -12.60 1.24 6.26
CA LEU A 145 -13.41 0.16 6.84
C LEU A 145 -12.95 -1.22 6.37
N GLY A 146 -12.64 -1.37 5.07
CA GLY A 146 -12.14 -2.62 4.51
C GLY A 146 -10.80 -3.03 5.12
N ILE A 147 -9.85 -2.09 5.22
CA ILE A 147 -8.56 -2.30 5.88
C ILE A 147 -8.78 -2.62 7.36
N GLY A 148 -9.58 -1.82 8.09
CA GLY A 148 -9.88 -2.07 9.50
C GLY A 148 -10.50 -3.45 9.74
N PHE A 149 -11.43 -3.86 8.89
CA PHE A 149 -12.01 -5.20 8.91
C PHE A 149 -10.96 -6.29 8.65
N LEU A 150 -10.11 -6.13 7.64
CA LEU A 150 -9.02 -7.07 7.38
C LEU A 150 -8.04 -7.16 8.55
N LEU A 151 -7.76 -6.05 9.25
CA LEU A 151 -6.92 -6.03 10.44
C LEU A 151 -7.59 -6.75 11.61
N MET A 152 -8.89 -6.55 11.83
CA MET A 152 -9.62 -7.32 12.85
C MET A 152 -9.59 -8.81 12.55
N VAL A 153 -9.81 -9.20 11.29
CA VAL A 153 -9.69 -10.60 10.84
C VAL A 153 -8.27 -11.12 11.05
N SER A 154 -7.25 -10.32 10.72
CA SER A 154 -5.85 -10.63 11.01
C SER A 154 -5.61 -10.91 12.48
N LEU A 155 -6.10 -10.01 13.34
CA LEU A 155 -5.90 -10.11 14.78
C LEU A 155 -6.59 -11.34 15.36
N LEU A 156 -7.85 -11.59 14.98
CA LEU A 156 -8.59 -12.78 15.42
C LEU A 156 -7.90 -14.07 14.97
N PHE A 157 -7.39 -14.10 13.74
CA PHE A 157 -6.65 -15.23 13.22
C PHE A 157 -5.34 -15.47 13.98
N SER A 158 -4.51 -14.43 14.13
CA SER A 158 -3.23 -14.53 14.84
C SER A 158 -3.43 -14.85 16.33
N ALA A 159 -4.44 -14.27 16.99
CA ALA A 159 -4.79 -14.57 18.38
C ALA A 159 -5.29 -16.01 18.53
N GLY A 160 -6.15 -16.49 17.62
CA GLY A 160 -6.60 -17.88 17.60
C GLY A 160 -5.44 -18.86 17.43
N LEU A 161 -4.52 -18.57 16.50
CA LEU A 161 -3.34 -19.38 16.25
C LEU A 161 -2.38 -19.40 17.46
N SER A 162 -2.16 -18.25 18.09
CA SER A 162 -1.36 -18.11 19.32
C SER A 162 -1.99 -18.82 20.52
N GLY A 163 -3.31 -18.74 20.66
CA GLY A 163 -4.07 -19.47 21.67
C GLY A 163 -3.92 -20.98 21.51
N MET A 164 -4.01 -21.48 20.28
CA MET A 164 -3.82 -22.89 19.95
C MET A 164 -2.38 -23.36 20.21
N ASN A 165 -1.40 -22.48 20.00
CA ASN A 165 0.00 -22.76 20.28
C ASN A 165 0.25 -23.07 21.76
N LYS A 166 -0.42 -22.39 22.69
CA LYS A 166 -0.29 -22.67 24.14
C LYS A 166 -0.76 -24.09 24.53
N TRP A 167 -1.67 -24.67 23.77
CA TRP A 167 -2.27 -25.98 24.05
C TRP A 167 -1.51 -27.12 23.34
N TRP A 168 -0.94 -26.85 22.17
CA TRP A 168 -0.27 -27.86 21.33
C TRP A 168 1.26 -27.83 21.37
N SER A 169 1.88 -26.72 21.79
CA SER A 169 3.34 -26.59 21.90
C SER A 169 4.02 -27.68 22.74
N PRO A 170 3.43 -28.26 23.80
CA PRO A 170 4.07 -29.34 24.55
C PRO A 170 4.13 -30.68 23.79
N MET A 171 3.23 -30.92 22.84
CA MET A 171 3.13 -32.21 22.13
C MET A 171 3.89 -32.24 20.79
N PHE A 172 4.10 -31.09 20.13
CA PHE A 172 4.72 -31.04 18.80
C PHE A 172 5.71 -29.89 18.66
N THR A 173 7.01 -30.18 18.77
CA THR A 173 8.11 -29.21 18.51
C THR A 173 8.05 -28.59 17.11
N LYS A 174 7.47 -29.30 16.13
CA LYS A 174 7.29 -28.82 14.74
C LYS A 174 6.07 -27.92 14.53
N TRP A 175 5.17 -27.81 15.51
CA TRP A 175 3.95 -27.00 15.39
C TRP A 175 4.26 -25.51 15.23
N LEU A 176 5.30 -25.01 15.91
CA LEU A 176 5.75 -23.61 15.83
C LEU A 176 6.07 -23.17 14.39
N VAL A 177 6.84 -24.00 13.66
CA VAL A 177 7.21 -23.70 12.27
C VAL A 177 5.99 -23.70 11.34
N ILE A 178 5.05 -24.63 11.54
CA ILE A 178 3.81 -24.70 10.76
C ILE A 178 2.94 -23.46 11.03
N ALA A 179 2.80 -23.08 12.31
CA ALA A 179 2.06 -21.88 12.70
C ALA A 179 2.64 -20.61 12.07
N ASP A 180 3.96 -20.45 12.07
CA ASP A 180 4.60 -19.30 11.43
C ASP A 180 4.36 -19.25 9.91
N ILE A 181 4.45 -20.39 9.22
CA ILE A 181 4.15 -20.48 7.78
C ILE A 181 2.68 -20.13 7.51
N VAL A 182 1.77 -20.64 8.33
CA VAL A 182 0.32 -20.36 8.20
C VAL A 182 0.03 -18.88 8.45
N ASN A 183 0.63 -18.28 9.47
CA ASN A 183 0.48 -16.85 9.77
C ASN A 183 1.04 -15.98 8.64
N PHE A 184 2.22 -16.33 8.11
CA PHE A 184 2.82 -15.66 6.96
C PHE A 184 1.92 -15.75 5.71
N ALA A 185 1.45 -16.96 5.37
CA ALA A 185 0.56 -17.18 4.23
C ALA A 185 -0.75 -16.38 4.38
N PHE A 186 -1.31 -16.35 5.59
CA PHE A 186 -2.51 -15.58 5.88
C PHE A 186 -2.28 -14.06 5.73
N GLY A 187 -1.20 -13.54 6.32
CA GLY A 187 -0.82 -12.13 6.16
C GLY A 187 -0.57 -11.75 4.70
N PHE A 188 0.05 -12.63 3.93
CA PHE A 188 0.24 -12.45 2.48
C PHE A 188 -1.09 -12.41 1.72
N LEU A 189 -2.05 -13.28 2.06
CA LEU A 189 -3.39 -13.28 1.46
C LEU A 189 -4.17 -12.01 1.82
N LEU A 190 -4.08 -11.54 3.06
CA LEU A 190 -4.68 -10.27 3.47
C LEU A 190 -4.08 -9.08 2.73
N ALA A 191 -2.75 -9.01 2.62
CA ALA A 191 -2.07 -7.97 1.85
C ALA A 191 -2.47 -8.00 0.37
N THR A 192 -2.55 -9.20 -0.22
CA THR A 192 -3.03 -9.40 -1.59
C THR A 192 -4.47 -8.91 -1.75
N GLY A 193 -5.37 -9.29 -0.83
CA GLY A 193 -6.76 -8.83 -0.83
C GLY A 193 -6.88 -7.32 -0.68
N MET A 194 -6.06 -6.70 0.17
CA MET A 194 -6.00 -5.25 0.35
C MET A 194 -5.59 -4.53 -0.93
N PHE A 195 -4.48 -4.91 -1.55
CA PHE A 195 -4.08 -4.35 -2.84
C PHE A 195 -5.13 -4.60 -3.93
N ALA A 196 -5.79 -5.76 -3.89
CA ALA A 196 -6.83 -6.09 -4.86
C ALA A 196 -8.06 -5.19 -4.72
N MET A 197 -8.49 -4.90 -3.50
CA MET A 197 -9.55 -3.93 -3.25
C MET A 197 -9.16 -2.55 -3.78
N ILE A 198 -7.95 -2.07 -3.49
CA ILE A 198 -7.49 -0.75 -3.94
C ILE A 198 -7.49 -0.67 -5.47
N TYR A 199 -6.82 -1.61 -6.15
CA TYR A 199 -6.72 -1.62 -7.61
C TYR A 199 -8.07 -1.82 -8.31
N LYS A 200 -9.04 -2.47 -7.65
CA LYS A 200 -10.37 -2.71 -8.22
C LYS A 200 -11.33 -1.54 -8.02
N ILE A 201 -11.32 -0.93 -6.84
CA ILE A 201 -12.37 -0.01 -6.39
C ILE A 201 -12.00 1.45 -6.68
N MET A 202 -10.72 1.78 -6.59
CA MET A 202 -10.26 3.16 -6.60
C MET A 202 -10.18 3.81 -8.00
N PRO A 203 -9.68 3.11 -9.05
CA PRO A 203 -9.66 3.66 -10.40
C PRO A 203 -11.08 3.92 -10.91
N ARG A 204 -11.27 4.95 -11.75
CA ARG A 204 -12.58 5.27 -12.36
C ARG A 204 -12.91 4.42 -13.58
N VAL A 205 -12.34 3.23 -13.67
CA VAL A 205 -12.60 2.31 -14.77
C VAL A 205 -12.95 0.93 -14.23
N ASN A 206 -13.84 0.24 -14.93
CA ASN A 206 -14.24 -1.10 -14.55
C ASN A 206 -13.14 -2.10 -14.93
N ILE A 207 -12.49 -2.66 -13.91
CA ILE A 207 -11.46 -3.71 -14.03
C ILE A 207 -12.04 -5.03 -13.53
N ARG A 208 -11.76 -6.18 -14.15
CA ARG A 208 -12.32 -7.46 -13.67
C ARG A 208 -11.50 -7.98 -12.48
N TRP A 209 -12.14 -8.62 -11.51
CA TRP A 209 -11.46 -9.20 -10.34
C TRP A 209 -10.35 -10.18 -10.74
N SER A 210 -10.58 -10.98 -11.79
CA SER A 210 -9.60 -11.93 -12.33
C SER A 210 -8.29 -11.28 -12.79
N GLU A 211 -8.31 -10.01 -13.19
CA GLU A 211 -7.13 -9.27 -13.65
C GLU A 211 -6.34 -8.70 -12.48
N VAL A 212 -7.05 -8.33 -11.41
CA VAL A 212 -6.47 -7.65 -10.26
C VAL A 212 -5.70 -8.62 -9.36
N TRP A 213 -6.20 -9.84 -9.14
CA TRP A 213 -5.58 -10.79 -8.21
C TRP A 213 -4.10 -11.07 -8.49
N ILE A 214 -3.72 -11.20 -9.76
CA ILE A 214 -2.32 -11.50 -10.13
C ILE A 214 -1.42 -10.31 -9.84
N GLY A 215 -1.84 -9.10 -10.24
CA GLY A 215 -1.07 -7.89 -9.97
C GLY A 215 -0.98 -7.57 -8.48
N SER A 216 -2.06 -7.77 -7.73
CA SER A 216 -2.07 -7.58 -6.27
C SER A 216 -1.23 -8.62 -5.53
N ALA A 217 -1.18 -9.88 -5.99
CA ALA A 217 -0.32 -10.90 -5.40
C ALA A 217 1.17 -10.58 -5.64
N ILE A 218 1.52 -10.10 -6.84
CA ILE A 218 2.88 -9.65 -7.16
C ILE A 218 3.23 -8.41 -6.34
N THR A 219 2.28 -7.47 -6.19
CA THR A 219 2.46 -6.30 -5.32
C THR A 219 2.71 -6.73 -3.89
N ALA A 220 1.91 -7.65 -3.34
CA ALA A 220 2.07 -8.17 -1.98
C ALA A 220 3.42 -8.87 -1.80
N ALA A 221 3.90 -9.61 -2.80
CA ALA A 221 5.21 -10.24 -2.79
C ALA A 221 6.34 -9.20 -2.78
N LEU A 222 6.29 -8.24 -3.70
CA LEU A 222 7.26 -7.13 -3.76
C LEU A 222 7.24 -6.31 -2.47
N PHE A 223 6.06 -6.04 -1.92
CA PHE A 223 5.88 -5.32 -0.66
C PHE A 223 6.51 -6.09 0.48
N THR A 224 6.25 -7.40 0.57
CA THR A 224 6.82 -8.29 1.61
C THR A 224 8.34 -8.33 1.55
N ILE A 225 8.91 -8.53 0.36
CA ILE A 225 10.37 -8.47 0.14
C ILE A 225 10.88 -7.07 0.49
N GLY A 226 10.14 -6.05 0.09
CA GLY A 226 10.44 -4.65 0.33
C GLY A 226 10.60 -4.33 1.81
N LYS A 227 9.73 -4.87 2.68
CA LYS A 227 9.83 -4.70 4.14
C LYS A 227 11.18 -5.18 4.68
N TRP A 228 11.66 -6.32 4.18
CA TRP A 228 12.97 -6.85 4.57
C TRP A 228 14.11 -5.98 4.04
N VAL A 229 14.08 -5.59 2.77
CA VAL A 229 15.12 -4.78 2.13
C VAL A 229 15.29 -3.44 2.85
N ILE A 230 14.19 -2.74 3.09
CA ILE A 230 14.24 -1.42 3.73
C ILE A 230 14.48 -1.53 5.23
N GLY A 231 14.07 -2.63 5.89
CA GLY A 231 14.41 -2.92 7.27
C GLY A 231 15.92 -3.10 7.46
N ILE A 232 16.59 -3.78 6.52
CA ILE A 232 18.04 -3.87 6.46
C ILE A 232 18.66 -2.49 6.20
N TYR A 233 18.11 -1.74 5.24
CA TYR A 233 18.62 -0.42 4.90
C TYR A 233 18.55 0.54 6.09
N ILE A 234 17.38 0.72 6.70
CA ILE A 234 17.20 1.62 7.85
C ILE A 234 17.92 1.07 9.08
N GLY A 235 17.86 -0.24 9.33
CA GLY A 235 18.42 -0.88 10.52
C GLY A 235 19.94 -1.02 10.53
N ARG A 236 20.61 -1.12 9.37
CA ARG A 236 22.08 -1.18 9.28
C ARG A 236 22.75 0.18 9.09
N SER A 237 21.99 1.21 8.71
CA SER A 237 22.60 2.42 8.21
C SER A 237 23.04 3.38 9.30
N ALA A 238 24.19 4.01 9.07
CA ALA A 238 24.59 5.33 9.55
C ALA A 238 23.59 6.47 9.23
N PHE A 239 22.36 6.16 8.79
CA PHE A 239 21.27 7.12 8.61
C PHE A 239 20.84 7.71 9.95
N ALA A 240 20.77 6.90 11.01
CA ALA A 240 20.48 7.39 12.35
C ALA A 240 21.59 8.30 12.89
N SER A 241 22.86 8.01 12.55
CA SER A 241 24.01 8.82 13.02
C SER A 241 24.27 10.07 12.17
N GLY A 242 23.97 10.04 10.87
CA GLY A 242 24.19 11.18 9.96
C GLY A 242 23.12 12.27 10.03
N TYR A 243 21.88 11.92 10.40
CA TYR A 243 20.74 12.85 10.42
C TYR A 243 20.22 13.17 11.83
N GLY A 244 20.78 12.55 12.88
CA GLY A 244 20.41 12.81 14.27
C GLY A 244 18.91 12.64 14.52
N PRO A 245 18.26 13.52 15.31
CA PRO A 245 16.82 13.43 15.62
C PRO A 245 15.89 13.44 14.40
N ALA A 246 16.33 14.01 13.26
CA ALA A 246 15.54 14.05 12.02
C ALA A 246 15.58 12.72 11.23
N GLY A 247 16.42 11.76 11.65
CA GLY A 247 16.59 10.48 10.99
C GLY A 247 15.31 9.64 10.92
N SER A 248 14.43 9.72 11.92
CA SER A 248 13.14 9.01 11.91
C SER A 248 12.21 9.54 10.82
N LEU A 249 12.07 10.86 10.70
CA LEU A 249 11.23 11.48 9.67
C LEU A 249 11.71 11.12 8.25
N LEU A 250 13.02 11.17 8.01
CA LEU A 250 13.62 10.76 6.74
C LEU A 250 13.43 9.27 6.46
N ALA A 251 13.61 8.42 7.47
CA ALA A 251 13.37 6.99 7.35
C ALA A 251 11.91 6.70 6.98
N LEU A 252 10.94 7.42 7.58
CA LEU A 252 9.52 7.28 7.21
C LEU A 252 9.25 7.73 5.79
N LEU A 253 9.85 8.85 5.38
CA LEU A 253 9.67 9.40 4.04
C LEU A 253 10.20 8.41 2.99
N ILE A 254 11.40 7.86 3.19
CA ILE A 254 12.00 6.85 2.30
C ILE A 254 11.13 5.59 2.29
N TRP A 255 10.70 5.12 3.47
CA TRP A 255 9.82 3.96 3.57
C TRP A 255 8.53 4.17 2.78
N THR A 256 7.88 5.31 2.97
CA THR A 256 6.59 5.63 2.37
C THR A 256 6.73 5.82 0.86
N TYR A 257 7.78 6.50 0.41
CA TYR A 257 8.12 6.63 -1.01
C TYR A 257 8.34 5.27 -1.65
N TYR A 258 9.17 4.42 -1.04
CA TYR A 258 9.45 3.08 -1.55
C TYR A 258 8.19 2.21 -1.61
N SER A 259 7.34 2.28 -0.58
CA SER A 259 6.04 1.59 -0.54
C SER A 259 5.12 2.06 -1.67
N ALA A 260 5.06 3.38 -1.92
CA ALA A 260 4.31 3.96 -3.03
C ALA A 260 4.85 3.49 -4.39
N GLN A 261 6.18 3.34 -4.54
CA GLN A 261 6.78 2.83 -5.77
C GLN A 261 6.43 1.36 -6.04
N ILE A 262 6.48 0.51 -5.02
CA ILE A 262 6.02 -0.88 -5.15
C ILE A 262 4.56 -0.94 -5.56
N PHE A 263 3.72 -0.12 -4.92
CA PHE A 263 2.30 -0.03 -5.23
C PHE A 263 2.06 0.41 -6.68
N LEU A 264 2.70 1.48 -7.15
CA LEU A 264 2.52 1.95 -8.53
C LEU A 264 3.05 0.94 -9.56
N MET A 265 4.20 0.31 -9.28
CA MET A 265 4.72 -0.77 -10.12
C MET A 265 3.73 -1.95 -10.22
N GLY A 266 3.10 -2.30 -9.11
CA GLY A 266 2.07 -3.34 -9.06
C GLY A 266 0.80 -2.97 -9.84
N ALA A 267 0.38 -1.71 -9.79
CA ALA A 267 -0.72 -1.21 -10.60
C ALA A 267 -0.40 -1.30 -12.10
N GLU A 268 0.81 -0.90 -12.50
CA GLU A 268 1.28 -1.00 -13.89
C GLU A 268 1.40 -2.45 -14.37
N PHE A 269 1.83 -3.36 -13.49
CA PHE A 269 1.82 -4.78 -13.77
C PHE A 269 0.40 -5.30 -14.01
N THR A 270 -0.55 -4.85 -13.19
CA THR A 270 -1.98 -5.21 -13.33
C THR A 270 -2.53 -4.72 -14.67
N TRP A 271 -2.19 -3.48 -15.04
CA TRP A 271 -2.57 -2.90 -16.31
C TRP A 271 -1.95 -3.64 -17.50
N ALA A 272 -0.65 -3.94 -17.47
CA ALA A 272 0.03 -4.72 -18.51
C ALA A 272 -0.58 -6.13 -18.64
N TYR A 273 -0.88 -6.79 -17.51
CA TYR A 273 -1.55 -8.07 -17.49
C TYR A 273 -2.92 -8.02 -18.17
N SER A 274 -3.72 -6.98 -17.88
CA SER A 274 -5.06 -6.81 -18.46
C SER A 274 -5.05 -6.67 -19.99
N HIS A 275 -4.00 -6.08 -20.57
CA HIS A 275 -3.85 -5.87 -22.02
C HIS A 275 -3.28 -7.09 -22.76
N ILE A 276 -2.39 -7.86 -22.12
CA ILE A 276 -1.77 -9.02 -22.77
C ILE A 276 -2.63 -10.29 -22.61
N TYR A 277 -3.17 -10.50 -21.41
CA TYR A 277 -3.87 -11.74 -21.04
C TYR A 277 -5.31 -11.53 -20.57
N GLY A 278 -5.67 -10.31 -20.13
CA GLY A 278 -6.98 -10.01 -19.59
C GLY A 278 -8.05 -9.62 -20.61
N ALA A 279 -9.11 -9.00 -20.10
CA ALA A 279 -10.30 -8.61 -20.84
C ALA A 279 -10.09 -7.43 -21.79
N ARG A 280 -8.96 -6.72 -21.68
CA ARG A 280 -8.60 -5.63 -22.60
C ARG A 280 -7.75 -6.10 -23.78
N LYS A 281 -7.49 -7.40 -23.88
CA LYS A 281 -6.78 -8.01 -25.01
C LYS A 281 -7.47 -7.65 -26.33
N GLY A 282 -6.77 -6.92 -27.21
CA GLY A 282 -7.25 -6.51 -28.52
C GLY A 282 -7.95 -5.16 -28.59
N GLN A 283 -8.11 -4.44 -27.46
CA GLN A 283 -8.44 -3.01 -27.50
C GLN A 283 -7.25 -2.20 -28.02
N HIS A 284 -7.48 -0.98 -28.54
CA HIS A 284 -6.43 -0.11 -29.04
C HIS A 284 -5.30 0.00 -28.03
N THR A 285 -4.18 -0.64 -28.36
CA THR A 285 -2.93 -0.58 -27.62
C THR A 285 -2.52 0.89 -27.57
N PRO A 286 -2.44 1.52 -26.39
CA PRO A 286 -1.97 2.89 -26.31
C PRO A 286 -0.60 2.99 -27.00
N PRO A 287 -0.29 4.08 -27.74
CA PRO A 287 0.96 4.20 -28.51
C PRO A 287 2.21 3.89 -27.68
N GLU A 288 2.18 4.23 -26.40
CA GLU A 288 3.21 3.94 -25.40
C GLU A 288 3.36 2.44 -25.11
N LEU A 289 2.26 1.70 -24.95
CA LEU A 289 2.28 0.24 -24.83
C LEU A 289 2.77 -0.41 -26.14
N ALA A 290 2.40 0.13 -27.31
CA ALA A 290 2.91 -0.35 -28.60
C ALA A 290 4.43 -0.12 -28.73
N HIS A 291 4.93 1.02 -28.26
CA HIS A 291 6.36 1.34 -28.22
C HIS A 291 7.11 0.47 -27.19
N ALA A 292 6.52 0.22 -26.01
CA ALA A 292 7.07 -0.68 -25.00
C ALA A 292 7.10 -2.14 -25.47
N LEU A 293 6.04 -2.63 -26.11
CA LEU A 293 5.97 -3.98 -26.69
C LEU A 293 6.92 -4.14 -27.89
N SER A 294 7.14 -3.07 -28.67
CA SER A 294 8.15 -3.00 -29.74
C SER A 294 9.57 -3.11 -29.19
N LYS A 295 9.93 -2.27 -28.21
CA LYS A 295 11.23 -2.34 -27.51
C LYS A 295 11.43 -3.66 -26.75
N SER A 296 10.36 -4.37 -26.41
CA SER A 296 10.39 -5.66 -25.71
C SER A 296 10.45 -6.87 -26.64
N GLY A 297 10.33 -6.69 -27.96
CA GLY A 297 10.24 -7.79 -28.93
C GLY A 297 8.94 -8.60 -28.83
N ALA A 298 7.98 -8.14 -28.02
CA ALA A 298 6.74 -8.86 -27.71
C ALA A 298 5.68 -8.72 -28.81
N LEU A 299 5.81 -7.72 -29.69
CA LEU A 299 4.94 -7.55 -30.87
C LEU A 299 4.97 -8.78 -31.79
N MET A 300 6.12 -9.44 -31.97
CA MET A 300 6.21 -10.67 -32.79
C MET A 300 5.48 -11.87 -32.16
N LEU A 301 5.32 -11.93 -30.84
CA LEU A 301 4.67 -13.05 -30.15
C LEU A 301 3.14 -12.91 -30.11
N ALA A 302 2.64 -11.67 -30.09
CA ALA A 302 1.21 -11.40 -30.23
C ALA A 302 0.71 -11.72 -31.64
N ASP A 303 1.56 -11.51 -32.66
CA ASP A 303 1.24 -11.80 -34.06
C ASP A 303 1.38 -13.29 -34.41
N LYS A 304 2.40 -13.98 -33.87
CA LYS A 304 2.55 -15.45 -34.05
C LYS A 304 1.47 -16.31 -33.40
N ARG A 305 0.62 -15.75 -32.51
CA ARG A 305 -0.55 -16.46 -31.95
C ARG A 305 -1.86 -16.11 -32.66
N ARG A 306 -1.81 -15.32 -33.75
CA ARG A 306 -2.94 -15.03 -34.64
C ARG A 306 -2.99 -15.94 -35.88
N PHE A 307 -2.01 -16.84 -36.02
CA PHE A 307 -1.96 -17.90 -37.03
C PHE A 307 -1.91 -19.26 -36.34
#